data_AF-A4YR60-F1
#
_entry.id   AF-A4YR60-F1
#
_cell.length_a   1.000
_cell.length_b   1.000
_cell.length_c   1.000
_cell.angle_alpha   90.00
_cell.angle_beta   90.00
_cell.angle_gamma   90.00
#
_symmetry.space_group_name_H-M   'P 1'
#
loop_
_entity.id
_entity.type
_entity.pdbx_description
1 polymer ?
#
loop_
_entity_poly.entity_id
_entity_poly.type
_entity_poly.pdbx_seq_one_letter_code
_entity_poly.pdbx_strand_id
1 'polypeptide(L)'
;MQKMWMAPACGAASASRHMRLQRRFVLPPTPESPVSEQNSYVPPKVWTWNKASGGRFANINRPIAGPTHDKELPVGRHPLQLYSLGTPNGVKVTVMLEELLALGHAGAEYDAWLIRIGEGDQFGSGFVAINPNSKIPALLDRSAAEPVRVFESGAILVYLAEKFGAFLPTEPAKRAECLSWLFWQMSAAPYLGGGFGHFYAYAPMKIEYAIDRFAMEVKRQLDVLDRRLAESEYLAGPDYTIADIAVWPWYGALAKGLLYEGGEFLSVQEYKNVQRWTDQIAQRPPVKRGRMVNRVSGDPASQLHERHDASDFETKTQDKIEQGK
;
A
#
# COMPACT_ATOMS: atom_id res chain seq x y z
N MET A 1 51.48 8.84 -34.54
CA MET A 1 52.08 7.99 -35.61
C MET A 1 51.32 6.67 -35.55
N GLN A 2 50.63 6.12 -36.55
CA GLN A 2 50.90 5.90 -37.98
C GLN A 2 49.56 5.50 -38.64
N LYS A 3 49.13 6.18 -39.72
CA LYS A 3 48.87 5.65 -41.09
C LYS A 3 48.33 4.20 -41.17
N MET A 4 47.07 3.95 -41.58
CA MET A 4 46.48 4.02 -42.94
C MET A 4 46.84 2.81 -43.83
N TRP A 5 45.84 2.00 -44.21
CA TRP A 5 45.78 1.21 -45.45
C TRP A 5 44.34 1.14 -45.98
N MET A 6 44.23 1.11 -47.31
CA MET A 6 43.05 1.38 -48.15
C MET A 6 42.17 0.15 -48.49
N ALA A 7 40.96 0.48 -48.95
CA ALA A 7 39.81 -0.25 -49.57
C ALA A 7 40.16 -1.27 -50.70
N PRO A 8 39.24 -2.12 -51.27
CA PRO A 8 37.88 -1.76 -51.75
C PRO A 8 36.75 -2.83 -51.68
N ALA A 9 35.59 -2.37 -52.20
CA ALA A 9 34.23 -2.92 -52.24
C ALA A 9 34.02 -4.29 -52.92
N CYS A 10 32.95 -5.01 -52.53
CA CYS A 10 31.72 -5.22 -53.33
C CYS A 10 30.82 -6.28 -52.65
N GLY A 11 29.50 -6.12 -52.67
CA GLY A 11 28.58 -7.16 -52.21
C GLY A 11 27.24 -6.62 -51.71
N ALA A 12 26.35 -6.31 -52.65
CA ALA A 12 24.96 -5.97 -52.37
C ALA A 12 24.21 -7.19 -51.79
N ALA A 13 23.56 -7.02 -50.65
CA ALA A 13 22.50 -7.92 -50.20
C ALA A 13 21.35 -7.10 -49.62
N SER A 14 20.20 -7.27 -50.26
CA SER A 14 18.90 -6.69 -49.95
C SER A 14 18.49 -6.94 -48.49
N ALA A 15 18.23 -5.85 -47.74
CA ALA A 15 17.56 -5.91 -46.45
C ALA A 15 16.24 -5.13 -46.55
N SER A 16 15.15 -5.88 -46.44
CA SER A 16 13.77 -5.41 -46.44
C SER A 16 13.55 -4.26 -45.45
N ARG A 17 12.94 -3.17 -45.95
CA ARG A 17 12.38 -2.09 -45.16
C ARG A 17 11.35 -2.64 -44.17
N HIS A 18 11.59 -2.48 -42.88
CA HIS A 18 10.54 -2.37 -41.87
C HIS A 18 10.61 -0.97 -41.27
N MET A 19 9.77 -0.10 -41.84
CA MET A 19 9.60 1.28 -41.41
C MET A 19 8.78 1.28 -40.13
N ARG A 20 9.44 1.36 -38.96
CA ARG A 20 8.74 1.64 -37.69
C ARG A 20 8.19 3.06 -37.75
N LEU A 21 6.87 3.18 -37.82
CA LEU A 21 6.14 4.42 -37.57
C LEU A 21 6.36 4.85 -36.11
N GLN A 22 7.30 5.76 -35.87
CA GLN A 22 7.33 6.53 -34.64
C GLN A 22 6.14 7.50 -34.66
N ARG A 23 5.08 7.19 -33.93
CA ARG A 23 4.03 8.17 -33.62
C ARG A 23 4.65 9.25 -32.74
N ARG A 24 4.97 10.42 -33.32
CA ARG A 24 5.21 11.65 -32.56
C ARG A 24 3.91 12.02 -31.84
N PHE A 25 3.89 11.92 -30.52
CA PHE A 25 2.87 12.57 -29.71
C PHE A 25 3.16 14.08 -29.77
N VAL A 26 2.37 14.81 -30.56
CA VAL A 26 2.31 16.27 -30.49
C VAL A 26 1.30 16.60 -29.41
N LEU A 27 1.75 17.16 -28.29
CA LEU A 27 0.85 17.71 -27.28
C LEU A 27 0.11 18.91 -27.90
N PRO A 28 -1.22 19.02 -27.76
CA PRO A 28 -1.94 20.22 -28.19
C PRO A 28 -1.45 21.43 -27.37
N PRO A 29 -1.45 22.64 -27.94
CA PRO A 29 -1.15 23.84 -27.18
C PRO A 29 -2.14 23.97 -26.02
N THR A 30 -1.63 24.21 -24.81
CA THR A 30 -2.44 24.53 -23.64
C THR A 30 -3.22 25.80 -23.91
N PRO A 31 -4.56 25.80 -23.79
CA PRO A 31 -5.30 27.06 -23.79
C PRO A 31 -4.87 27.85 -22.55
N GLU A 32 -4.35 29.05 -22.74
CA GLU A 32 -4.17 30.01 -21.65
C GLU A 32 -5.56 30.40 -21.13
N SER A 33 -6.01 29.70 -20.08
CA SER A 33 -7.13 30.17 -19.29
C SER A 33 -6.66 31.38 -18.48
N PRO A 34 -7.27 32.56 -18.62
CA PRO A 34 -6.98 33.68 -17.74
C PRO A 34 -7.50 33.29 -16.35
N VAL A 35 -6.59 32.94 -15.45
CA VAL A 35 -6.91 32.83 -14.03
C VAL A 35 -7.33 34.23 -13.59
N SER A 36 -8.62 34.43 -13.30
CA SER A 36 -9.11 35.69 -12.77
C SER A 36 -8.38 35.98 -11.45
N GLU A 37 -7.66 37.10 -11.39
CA GLU A 37 -6.91 37.60 -10.22
C GLU A 37 -7.83 38.06 -9.07
N GLN A 38 -8.87 37.31 -8.72
CA GLN A 38 -9.69 37.62 -7.56
C GLN A 38 -9.44 36.58 -6.45
N ASN A 39 -8.58 36.98 -5.50
CA ASN A 39 -8.19 36.28 -4.27
C ASN A 39 -7.29 35.03 -4.40
N SER A 40 -6.11 35.16 -5.01
CA SER A 40 -5.06 34.15 -4.86
C SER A 40 -4.51 34.13 -3.43
N TYR A 41 -4.49 32.95 -2.79
CA TYR A 41 -3.87 32.76 -1.48
C TYR A 41 -2.36 33.09 -1.51
N VAL A 42 -1.89 33.90 -0.57
CA VAL A 42 -0.46 34.20 -0.37
C VAL A 42 0.02 33.47 0.88
N PRO A 43 0.89 32.45 0.76
CA PRO A 43 1.47 31.80 1.93
C PRO A 43 2.20 32.78 2.85
N PRO A 44 2.04 32.70 4.19
CA PRO A 44 2.80 33.55 5.10
C PRO A 44 4.29 33.16 5.08
N LYS A 45 5.16 34.11 5.49
CA LYS A 45 6.61 33.84 5.64
C LYS A 45 6.90 32.67 6.59
N VAL A 46 6.09 32.52 7.63
CA VAL A 46 6.17 31.43 8.60
C VAL A 46 4.78 30.82 8.71
N TRP A 47 4.68 29.52 8.47
CA TRP A 47 3.43 28.80 8.63
C TRP A 47 3.06 28.70 10.11
N THR A 48 1.77 28.92 10.41
CA THR A 48 1.21 28.78 11.77
C THR A 48 -0.03 27.89 11.71
N TRP A 49 -0.22 27.05 12.74
CA TRP A 49 -1.44 26.25 12.87
C TRP A 49 -2.60 27.12 13.39
N ASN A 50 -3.18 27.91 12.49
CA ASN A 50 -4.21 28.92 12.81
C ASN A 50 -5.63 28.51 12.39
N LYS A 51 -5.78 27.36 11.73
CA LYS A 51 -7.05 26.75 11.33
C LYS A 51 -6.95 25.23 11.44
N ALA A 52 -8.02 24.57 11.86
CA ALA A 52 -8.13 23.14 11.67
C ALA A 52 -8.04 22.84 10.16
N SER A 53 -7.37 21.75 9.78
CA SER A 53 -7.17 21.38 8.36
C SER A 53 -8.48 21.12 7.61
N GLY A 54 -9.63 21.02 8.30
CA GLY A 54 -10.91 20.60 7.75
C GLY A 54 -10.92 19.12 7.33
N GLY A 55 -12.08 18.62 6.93
CA GLY A 55 -12.25 17.26 6.43
C GLY A 55 -12.26 16.15 7.51
N ARG A 56 -12.31 14.90 7.04
CA ARG A 56 -12.58 13.71 7.87
C ARG A 56 -11.58 13.48 9.03
N PHE A 57 -10.34 13.96 8.91
CA PHE A 57 -9.25 13.70 9.86
C PHE A 57 -8.79 14.94 10.63
N ALA A 58 -9.60 16.01 10.63
CA ALA A 58 -9.25 17.27 11.29
C ALA A 58 -9.02 17.14 12.81
N ASN A 59 -9.67 16.17 13.46
CA ASN A 59 -9.56 15.91 14.89
C ASN A 59 -8.25 15.23 15.31
N ILE A 60 -7.51 14.62 14.37
CA ILE A 60 -6.30 13.85 14.66
C ILE A 60 -5.02 14.42 14.02
N ASN A 61 -5.12 15.17 12.91
CA ASN A 61 -3.96 15.74 12.24
C ASN A 61 -3.38 16.92 13.01
N ARG A 62 -2.08 16.86 13.34
CA ARG A 62 -1.37 17.88 14.13
C ARG A 62 0.02 18.14 13.57
N PRO A 63 0.59 19.34 13.80
CA PRO A 63 1.97 19.67 13.40
C PRO A 63 3.04 19.16 14.37
N ILE A 64 2.64 18.49 15.46
CA ILE A 64 3.51 17.95 16.50
C ILE A 64 3.27 16.45 16.67
N ALA A 65 4.33 15.71 16.99
CA ALA A 65 4.30 14.29 17.30
C ALA A 65 4.19 14.05 18.82
N GLY A 66 4.22 12.78 19.22
CA GLY A 66 4.24 12.37 20.63
C GLY A 66 2.87 12.01 21.20
N PRO A 67 2.86 11.45 22.42
CA PRO A 67 1.65 10.93 23.04
C PRO A 67 0.71 12.07 23.46
N THR A 68 -0.59 11.78 23.49
CA THR A 68 -1.63 12.70 24.00
C THR A 68 -2.27 12.23 25.29
N HIS A 69 -2.11 10.96 25.63
CA HIS A 69 -2.69 10.33 26.81
C HIS A 69 -1.89 9.09 27.19
N ASP A 70 -1.91 8.75 28.47
CA ASP A 70 -1.31 7.52 28.97
C ASP A 70 -2.26 6.35 28.69
N LYS A 71 -1.76 5.36 27.96
CA LYS A 71 -2.50 4.15 27.62
C LYS A 71 -1.51 3.03 27.29
N GLU A 72 -1.45 2.05 28.18
CA GLU A 72 -0.72 0.81 27.94
C GLU A 72 -1.37 -0.01 26.83
N LEU A 73 -0.55 -0.71 26.05
CA LEU A 73 -1.03 -1.60 25.02
C LEU A 73 -1.40 -2.97 25.60
N PRO A 74 -2.52 -3.59 25.19
CA PRO A 74 -2.82 -4.96 25.57
C PRO A 74 -1.78 -5.93 24.99
N VAL A 75 -1.55 -7.04 25.70
CA VAL A 75 -0.60 -8.09 25.29
C VAL A 75 -1.30 -9.43 25.44
N GLY A 76 -1.39 -10.19 24.36
CA GLY A 76 -1.97 -11.53 24.37
C GLY A 76 -0.92 -12.62 24.53
N ARG A 77 -1.32 -13.86 24.26
CA ARG A 77 -0.49 -15.07 24.49
C ARG A 77 0.49 -15.36 23.35
N HIS A 78 0.27 -14.79 22.17
CA HIS A 78 1.02 -15.16 20.97
C HIS A 78 2.35 -14.41 20.87
N PRO A 79 3.35 -14.97 20.17
CA PRO A 79 4.67 -14.35 20.06
C PRO A 79 4.63 -12.99 19.36
N LEU A 80 3.74 -12.80 18.39
CA LEU A 80 3.67 -11.56 17.61
C LEU A 80 2.46 -10.73 18.05
N GLN A 81 2.72 -9.53 18.59
CA GLN A 81 1.67 -8.57 18.97
C GLN A 81 1.55 -7.50 17.89
N LEU A 82 0.45 -7.52 17.14
CA LEU A 82 0.15 -6.55 16.08
C LEU A 82 -0.87 -5.52 16.60
N TYR A 83 -0.56 -4.24 16.44
CA TYR A 83 -1.44 -3.13 16.76
C TYR A 83 -1.80 -2.41 15.45
N SER A 84 -3.03 -2.58 14.98
CA SER A 84 -3.37 -2.27 13.60
C SER A 84 -4.83 -1.91 13.37
N LEU A 85 -5.15 -1.60 12.12
CA LEU A 85 -6.48 -1.38 11.58
C LEU A 85 -6.52 -1.95 10.17
N GLY A 86 -7.65 -2.54 9.76
CA GLY A 86 -7.90 -3.19 8.47
C GLY A 86 -7.94 -2.25 7.26
N THR A 87 -7.08 -1.22 7.25
CA THR A 87 -6.73 -0.40 6.09
C THR A 87 -5.79 -1.16 5.16
N PRO A 88 -5.55 -0.69 3.92
CA PRO A 88 -4.57 -1.30 3.03
C PRO A 88 -3.19 -1.55 3.67
N ASN A 89 -2.70 -0.66 4.55
CA ASN A 89 -1.41 -0.87 5.22
C ASN A 89 -1.45 -1.96 6.29
N GLY A 90 -2.54 -2.08 7.05
CA GLY A 90 -2.71 -3.13 8.05
C GLY A 90 -2.90 -4.50 7.39
N VAL A 91 -3.68 -4.56 6.30
CA VAL A 91 -3.94 -5.79 5.55
C VAL A 91 -2.65 -6.43 5.02
N LYS A 92 -1.63 -5.66 4.65
CA LYS A 92 -0.32 -6.23 4.24
C LYS A 92 0.23 -7.18 5.29
N VAL A 93 0.20 -6.77 6.56
CA VAL A 93 0.81 -7.50 7.67
C VAL A 93 -0.05 -8.69 8.06
N THR A 94 -1.37 -8.53 8.13
CA THR A 94 -2.27 -9.64 8.46
C THR A 94 -2.29 -10.70 7.36
N VAL A 95 -2.21 -10.30 6.08
CA VAL A 95 -2.01 -11.25 4.97
C VAL A 95 -0.68 -11.97 5.10
N MET A 96 0.42 -11.27 5.36
CA MET A 96 1.74 -11.91 5.56
C MET A 96 1.72 -12.94 6.69
N LEU A 97 1.11 -12.60 7.83
CA LEU A 97 1.01 -13.52 8.97
C LEU A 97 0.16 -14.75 8.63
N GLU A 98 -0.99 -14.57 7.99
CA GLU A 98 -1.83 -15.69 7.55
C GLU A 98 -1.14 -16.57 6.47
N GLU A 99 -0.35 -15.96 5.58
CA GLU A 99 0.44 -16.70 4.58
C GLU A 99 1.52 -17.56 5.26
N LEU A 100 2.22 -17.01 6.25
CA LEU A 100 3.19 -17.76 7.05
C LEU A 100 2.55 -18.91 7.85
N LEU A 101 1.38 -18.67 8.45
CA LEU A 101 0.62 -19.71 9.15
C LEU A 101 0.20 -20.82 8.18
N ALA A 102 -0.21 -20.48 6.96
CA ALA A 102 -0.57 -21.47 5.94
C ALA A 102 0.64 -22.29 5.43
N LEU A 103 1.86 -21.74 5.53
CA LEU A 103 3.11 -22.49 5.32
C LEU A 103 3.53 -23.34 6.53
N GLY A 104 2.76 -23.33 7.62
CA GLY A 104 3.03 -24.13 8.83
C GLY A 104 4.00 -23.48 9.81
N HIS A 105 4.31 -22.19 9.67
CA HIS A 105 5.17 -21.48 10.62
C HIS A 105 4.40 -21.14 11.91
N ALA A 106 4.34 -22.07 12.86
CA ALA A 106 3.65 -21.86 14.15
C ALA A 106 4.15 -20.63 14.94
N GLY A 107 5.41 -20.22 14.75
CA GLY A 107 5.95 -18.99 15.35
C GLY A 107 5.35 -17.69 14.80
N ALA A 108 4.55 -17.76 13.73
CA ALA A 108 3.83 -16.62 13.15
C ALA A 108 2.43 -16.40 13.77
N GLU A 109 2.04 -17.21 14.77
CA GLU A 109 0.85 -16.94 15.57
C GLU A 109 0.90 -15.54 16.18
N TYR A 110 -0.24 -14.85 16.17
CA TYR A 110 -0.28 -13.42 16.48
C TYR A 110 -1.58 -12.98 17.17
N ASP A 111 -1.47 -11.97 18.03
CA ASP A 111 -2.60 -11.20 18.52
C ASP A 111 -2.69 -9.90 17.72
N ALA A 112 -3.80 -9.66 17.04
CA ALA A 112 -4.04 -8.42 16.29
C ALA A 112 -5.06 -7.52 16.99
N TRP A 113 -4.54 -6.57 17.75
CA TRP A 113 -5.27 -5.57 18.51
C TRP A 113 -5.74 -4.41 17.64
N LEU A 114 -6.98 -3.99 17.84
CA LEU A 114 -7.60 -2.92 17.07
C LEU A 114 -7.15 -1.55 17.57
N ILE A 115 -6.65 -0.72 16.65
CA ILE A 115 -6.27 0.68 16.89
C ILE A 115 -7.21 1.57 16.06
N ARG A 116 -8.14 2.26 16.71
CA ARG A 116 -9.12 3.13 16.04
C ARG A 116 -8.47 4.47 15.74
N ILE A 117 -7.87 4.58 14.55
CA ILE A 117 -7.11 5.79 14.18
C ILE A 117 -7.95 7.08 14.15
N GLY A 118 -9.27 6.98 13.96
CA GLY A 118 -10.19 8.11 13.98
C GLY A 118 -10.49 8.63 15.39
N GLU A 119 -10.22 7.82 16.42
CA GLU A 119 -10.42 8.14 17.84
C GLU A 119 -9.11 8.54 18.53
N GLY A 120 -7.96 8.42 17.84
CA GLY A 120 -6.67 8.87 18.33
C GLY A 120 -5.89 7.83 19.14
N ASP A 121 -6.27 6.54 19.10
CA ASP A 121 -5.57 5.44 19.78
C ASP A 121 -4.06 5.38 19.47
N GLN A 122 -3.66 5.77 18.25
CA GLN A 122 -2.27 5.83 17.81
C GLN A 122 -1.41 6.87 18.54
N PHE A 123 -2.02 7.72 19.37
CA PHE A 123 -1.35 8.71 20.20
C PHE A 123 -1.28 8.31 21.69
N GLY A 124 -1.71 7.10 22.06
CA GLY A 124 -1.49 6.57 23.40
C GLY A 124 0.00 6.32 23.67
N SER A 125 0.44 6.51 24.92
CA SER A 125 1.85 6.34 25.34
C SER A 125 2.44 4.99 24.91
N GLY A 126 1.71 3.88 25.08
CA GLY A 126 2.15 2.55 24.66
C GLY A 126 2.29 2.40 23.14
N PHE A 127 1.37 2.98 22.35
CA PHE A 127 1.47 2.96 20.89
C PHE A 127 2.66 3.79 20.40
N VAL A 128 2.88 4.97 20.97
CA VAL A 128 4.03 5.82 20.61
C VAL A 128 5.35 5.15 21.00
N ALA A 129 5.39 4.38 22.09
CA ALA A 129 6.56 3.60 22.50
C ALA A 129 6.96 2.53 21.48
N ILE A 130 6.01 1.94 20.74
CA ILE A 130 6.31 0.99 19.66
C ILE A 130 6.48 1.65 18.30
N ASN A 131 5.78 2.75 18.03
CA ASN A 131 5.93 3.53 16.81
C ASN A 131 5.87 5.06 17.10
N PRO A 132 7.02 5.75 17.11
CA PRO A 132 7.05 7.20 17.36
C PRO A 132 6.40 8.03 16.25
N ASN A 133 6.11 7.43 15.08
CA ASN A 133 5.38 8.06 13.97
C ASN A 133 3.85 8.03 14.16
N SER A 134 3.33 7.35 15.19
CA SER A 134 1.89 7.22 15.46
C SER A 134 1.08 6.76 14.24
N LYS A 135 1.56 5.74 13.52
CA LYS A 135 0.83 5.11 12.41
C LYS A 135 0.74 3.60 12.56
N ILE A 136 -0.40 3.05 12.19
CA ILE A 136 -0.55 1.60 12.00
C ILE A 136 0.03 1.17 10.64
N PRO A 137 0.38 -0.11 10.47
CA PRO A 137 0.56 -1.12 11.52
C PRO A 137 1.86 -0.92 12.32
N ALA A 138 1.86 -1.38 13.57
CA ALA A 138 3.06 -1.55 14.39
C ALA A 138 3.05 -2.95 15.04
N LEU A 139 4.20 -3.61 15.08
CA LEU A 139 4.35 -4.97 15.57
C LEU A 139 5.39 -4.99 16.70
N LEU A 140 5.11 -5.78 17.75
CA LEU A 140 6.04 -6.10 18.81
C LEU A 140 6.25 -7.62 18.82
N ASP A 141 7.43 -8.07 18.41
CA ASP A 141 7.83 -9.47 18.47
C ASP A 141 8.34 -9.79 19.87
N ARG A 142 7.65 -10.70 20.55
CA ARG A 142 7.94 -11.15 21.92
C ARG A 142 8.41 -12.62 21.96
N SER A 143 8.84 -13.17 20.83
CA SER A 143 9.32 -14.56 20.74
C SER A 143 10.71 -14.79 21.35
N ALA A 144 11.49 -13.73 21.55
CA ALA A 144 12.79 -13.75 22.20
C ALA A 144 12.73 -13.15 23.61
N ALA A 145 13.82 -13.28 24.37
CA ALA A 145 13.92 -12.72 25.74
C ALA A 145 13.70 -11.19 25.75
N GLU A 146 14.26 -10.49 24.77
CA GLU A 146 14.07 -9.05 24.57
C GLU A 146 13.09 -8.81 23.42
N PRO A 147 11.97 -8.09 23.65
CA PRO A 147 11.02 -7.77 22.61
C PRO A 147 11.61 -6.84 21.53
N VAL A 148 11.26 -7.11 20.26
CA VAL A 148 11.67 -6.29 19.12
C VAL A 148 10.47 -5.54 18.56
N ARG A 149 10.49 -4.21 18.64
CA ARG A 149 9.48 -3.36 17.98
C ARG A 149 9.83 -3.18 16.50
N VAL A 150 8.84 -3.32 15.62
CA VAL A 150 8.95 -3.11 14.18
C VAL A 150 7.75 -2.30 13.71
N PHE A 151 8.00 -1.14 13.12
CA PHE A 151 6.96 -0.25 12.58
C PHE A 151 7.29 0.10 11.13
N GLU A 152 6.29 0.61 10.41
CA GLU A 152 6.21 0.68 8.94
C GLU A 152 5.89 -0.68 8.30
N SER A 153 4.82 -0.72 7.52
CA SER A 153 4.32 -1.97 6.92
C SER A 153 5.37 -2.70 6.07
N GLY A 154 6.18 -1.98 5.29
CA GLY A 154 7.26 -2.60 4.50
C GLY A 154 8.38 -3.19 5.36
N ALA A 155 8.75 -2.54 6.47
CA ALA A 155 9.75 -3.06 7.39
C ALA A 155 9.24 -4.32 8.11
N ILE A 156 7.97 -4.33 8.52
CA ILE A 156 7.33 -5.53 9.10
C ILE A 156 7.32 -6.69 8.10
N LEU A 157 7.00 -6.44 6.82
CA LEU A 157 7.05 -7.49 5.79
C LEU A 157 8.46 -8.07 5.61
N VAL A 158 9.50 -7.23 5.52
CA VAL A 158 10.90 -7.69 5.43
C VAL A 158 11.29 -8.48 6.68
N TYR A 159 10.99 -7.95 7.87
CA TYR A 159 11.29 -8.60 9.14
C TYR A 159 10.69 -10.01 9.22
N LEU A 160 9.40 -10.15 8.91
CA LEU A 160 8.72 -11.43 8.92
C LEU A 160 9.26 -12.38 7.83
N ALA A 161 9.54 -11.86 6.63
CA ALA A 161 10.09 -12.67 5.55
C ALA A 161 11.47 -13.23 5.89
N GLU A 162 12.33 -12.44 6.53
CA GLU A 162 13.66 -12.88 6.98
C GLU A 162 13.57 -13.82 8.18
N LYS A 163 12.72 -13.52 9.16
CA LYS A 163 12.53 -14.35 10.36
C LYS A 163 12.10 -15.78 10.01
N PHE A 164 11.25 -15.95 9.00
CA PHE A 164 10.69 -17.25 8.62
C PHE A 164 11.28 -17.82 7.32
N GLY A 165 12.12 -17.07 6.60
CA GLY A 165 12.73 -17.51 5.35
C GLY A 165 11.73 -17.70 4.21
N ALA A 166 10.68 -16.87 4.14
CA ALA A 166 9.56 -17.02 3.20
C ALA A 166 9.22 -15.70 2.51
N PHE A 167 8.71 -15.78 1.27
CA PHE A 167 8.21 -14.65 0.46
C PHE A 167 9.22 -13.54 0.08
N LEU A 168 10.51 -13.73 0.39
CA LEU A 168 11.60 -12.85 -0.02
C LEU A 168 12.78 -13.69 -0.52
N PRO A 169 13.12 -13.62 -1.82
CA PRO A 169 14.25 -14.36 -2.36
C PRO A 169 15.57 -14.04 -1.64
N THR A 170 16.44 -15.03 -1.52
CA THR A 170 17.81 -14.88 -0.98
C THR A 170 18.85 -14.69 -2.08
N GLU A 171 18.55 -15.14 -3.31
CA GLU A 171 19.40 -14.90 -4.48
C GLU A 171 19.54 -13.39 -4.74
N PRO A 172 20.76 -12.82 -4.82
CA PRO A 172 20.97 -11.37 -4.83
C PRO A 172 20.16 -10.59 -5.88
N ALA A 173 20.09 -11.08 -7.12
CA ALA A 173 19.38 -10.41 -8.20
C ALA A 173 17.86 -10.40 -7.98
N LYS A 174 17.27 -11.56 -7.64
CA LYS A 174 15.83 -11.67 -7.36
C LYS A 174 15.43 -10.91 -6.10
N ARG A 175 16.30 -10.90 -5.08
CA ARG A 175 16.11 -10.11 -3.87
C ARG A 175 16.08 -8.62 -4.18
N ALA A 176 17.02 -8.14 -5.01
CA ALA A 176 17.07 -6.75 -5.43
C ALA A 176 15.80 -6.33 -6.19
N GLU A 177 15.30 -7.17 -7.10
CA GLU A 177 14.04 -6.92 -7.82
C GLU A 177 12.84 -6.87 -6.86
N CYS A 178 12.72 -7.84 -5.95
CA CYS A 178 11.65 -7.86 -4.94
C CYS A 178 11.66 -6.61 -4.06
N LEU A 179 12.83 -6.23 -3.54
CA LEU A 179 12.97 -5.02 -2.73
C LEU A 179 12.68 -3.75 -3.54
N SER A 180 13.06 -3.70 -4.82
CA SER A 180 12.76 -2.55 -5.70
C SER A 180 11.25 -2.31 -5.80
N TRP A 181 10.46 -3.37 -5.99
CA TRP A 181 8.99 -3.26 -6.02
C TRP A 181 8.37 -2.96 -4.64
N LEU A 182 8.93 -3.51 -3.56
CA LEU A 182 8.49 -3.20 -2.20
C LEU A 182 8.70 -1.71 -1.88
N PHE A 183 9.89 -1.17 -2.16
CA PHE A 183 10.20 0.24 -1.92
C PHE A 183 9.46 1.17 -2.89
N TRP A 184 9.25 0.74 -4.14
CA TRP A 184 8.33 1.41 -5.05
C TRP A 184 6.95 1.55 -4.39
N GLN A 185 6.40 0.48 -3.82
CA GLN A 185 5.09 0.53 -3.16
C GLN A 185 5.07 1.49 -1.98
N MET A 186 6.09 1.44 -1.11
CA MET A 186 6.20 2.34 0.05
C MET A 186 6.20 3.82 -0.35
N SER A 187 6.85 4.15 -1.48
CA SER A 187 6.94 5.52 -1.99
C SER A 187 5.75 5.95 -2.86
N ALA A 188 5.06 5.00 -3.51
CA ALA A 188 3.95 5.27 -4.41
C ALA A 188 2.60 5.43 -3.69
N ALA A 189 2.32 4.63 -2.66
CA ALA A 189 1.05 4.69 -1.91
C ALA A 189 0.73 6.06 -1.28
N PRO A 190 1.70 6.87 -0.81
CA PRO A 190 1.41 8.25 -0.38
C PRO A 190 0.70 9.10 -1.44
N TYR A 191 1.01 8.93 -2.73
CA TYR A 191 0.30 9.64 -3.81
C TYR A 191 -1.13 9.11 -3.99
N LEU A 192 -1.34 7.80 -3.86
CA LEU A 192 -2.67 7.20 -3.97
C LEU A 192 -3.56 7.55 -2.77
N GLY A 193 -3.10 7.33 -1.55
CA GLY A 193 -3.89 7.58 -0.33
C GLY A 193 -3.88 9.03 0.11
N GLY A 194 -2.70 9.60 0.33
CA GLY A 194 -2.50 10.95 0.86
C GLY A 194 -2.67 12.06 -0.17
N GLY A 195 -2.53 11.74 -1.46
CA GLY A 195 -2.86 12.60 -2.58
C GLY A 195 -4.29 12.36 -3.07
N PHE A 196 -4.45 11.40 -3.99
CA PHE A 196 -5.71 11.16 -4.68
C PHE A 196 -6.86 10.89 -3.70
N GLY A 197 -6.73 9.90 -2.82
CA GLY A 197 -7.77 9.56 -1.85
C GLY A 197 -8.16 10.73 -0.95
N HIS A 198 -7.19 11.55 -0.51
CA HIS A 198 -7.47 12.74 0.27
C HIS A 198 -8.27 13.78 -0.52
N PHE A 199 -7.75 14.26 -1.65
CA PHE A 199 -8.37 15.34 -2.42
C PHE A 199 -9.66 14.90 -3.14
N TYR A 200 -9.75 13.64 -3.54
CA TYR A 200 -10.92 13.08 -4.21
C TYR A 200 -12.04 12.70 -3.22
N ALA A 201 -11.73 12.07 -2.08
CA ALA A 201 -12.77 11.49 -1.20
C ALA A 201 -12.97 12.21 0.14
N TYR A 202 -11.94 12.86 0.72
CA TYR A 202 -12.01 13.34 2.11
C TYR A 202 -11.91 14.84 2.30
N ALA A 203 -11.33 15.57 1.35
CA ALA A 203 -11.23 17.02 1.42
C ALA A 203 -12.64 17.64 1.44
N PRO A 204 -12.89 18.67 2.28
CA PRO A 204 -14.21 19.29 2.41
C PRO A 204 -14.59 20.14 1.18
N MET A 205 -13.67 20.31 0.23
CA MET A 205 -13.89 20.99 -1.03
C MET A 205 -13.15 20.26 -2.16
N LYS A 206 -13.67 20.34 -3.38
CA LYS A 206 -13.01 19.79 -4.57
C LYS A 206 -12.05 20.82 -5.14
N ILE A 207 -10.77 20.45 -5.23
CA ILE A 207 -9.71 21.29 -5.77
C ILE A 207 -9.24 20.63 -7.06
N GLU A 208 -9.73 21.10 -8.20
CA GLU A 208 -9.50 20.51 -9.53
C GLU A 208 -8.01 20.26 -9.79
N TYR A 209 -7.15 21.28 -9.60
CA TYR A 209 -5.70 21.14 -9.76
C TYR A 209 -5.09 20.00 -8.93
N ALA A 210 -5.54 19.82 -7.68
CA ALA A 210 -5.01 18.76 -6.82
C ALA A 210 -5.54 17.39 -7.23
N ILE A 211 -6.85 17.30 -7.54
CA ILE A 211 -7.49 16.05 -8.00
C ILE A 211 -6.82 15.57 -9.28
N ASP A 212 -6.69 16.44 -10.29
CA ASP A 212 -6.08 16.10 -11.58
C ASP A 212 -4.62 15.67 -11.42
N ARG A 213 -3.83 16.40 -10.62
CA ARG A 213 -2.43 16.06 -10.35
C ARG A 213 -2.29 14.64 -9.81
N PHE A 214 -3.08 14.29 -8.80
CA PHE A 214 -2.94 13.00 -8.13
C PHE A 214 -3.67 11.87 -8.87
N ALA A 215 -4.75 12.16 -9.59
CA ALA A 215 -5.39 11.19 -10.48
C ALA A 215 -4.46 10.79 -11.63
N MET A 216 -3.77 11.77 -12.23
CA MET A 216 -2.76 11.52 -13.27
C MET A 216 -1.64 10.62 -12.75
N GLU A 217 -1.09 10.91 -11.56
CA GLU A 217 -0.04 10.08 -10.97
C GLU A 217 -0.53 8.68 -10.60
N VAL A 218 -1.74 8.53 -10.05
CA VAL A 218 -2.32 7.20 -9.75
C VAL A 218 -2.54 6.39 -11.03
N LYS A 219 -3.05 7.01 -12.10
CA LYS A 219 -3.18 6.33 -13.41
C LYS A 219 -1.82 5.92 -13.96
N ARG A 220 -0.77 6.74 -13.78
CA ARG A 220 0.61 6.38 -14.16
C ARG A 220 1.13 5.19 -13.34
N GLN A 221 0.86 5.15 -12.03
CA GLN A 221 1.23 4.01 -11.18
C GLN A 221 0.51 2.73 -11.58
N LEU A 222 -0.78 2.81 -11.91
CA LEU A 222 -1.55 1.68 -12.46
C LEU A 222 -0.97 1.22 -13.80
N ASP A 223 -0.58 2.13 -14.70
CA ASP A 223 0.06 1.78 -15.99
C ASP A 223 1.43 1.11 -15.80
N VAL A 224 2.25 1.57 -14.84
CA VAL A 224 3.51 0.91 -14.47
C VAL A 224 3.27 -0.53 -14.03
N LEU A 225 2.30 -0.75 -13.14
CA LEU A 225 1.93 -2.08 -12.68
C LEU A 225 1.40 -2.94 -13.82
N ASP A 226 0.50 -2.40 -14.65
CA ASP A 226 -0.12 -3.16 -15.74
C ASP A 226 0.90 -3.63 -16.77
N ARG A 227 1.84 -2.76 -17.15
CA ARG A 227 2.94 -3.11 -18.05
C ARG A 227 3.84 -4.19 -17.46
N ARG A 228 4.22 -4.05 -16.19
CA ARG A 228 5.04 -5.07 -15.51
C ARG A 228 4.33 -6.43 -15.50
N LEU A 229 3.05 -6.40 -15.15
CA LEU A 229 2.20 -7.57 -15.00
C LEU A 229 1.77 -8.20 -16.32
N ALA A 230 2.01 -7.54 -17.46
CA ALA A 230 1.89 -8.11 -18.80
C ALA A 230 3.07 -9.02 -19.16
N GLU A 231 4.23 -8.80 -18.56
CA GLU A 231 5.48 -9.51 -18.85
C GLU A 231 5.84 -10.56 -17.79
N SER A 232 5.17 -10.52 -16.63
CA SER A 232 5.46 -11.35 -15.47
C SER A 232 4.19 -11.76 -14.74
N GLU A 233 4.21 -12.93 -14.10
CA GLU A 233 3.08 -13.42 -13.31
C GLU A 233 2.85 -12.56 -12.06
N TYR A 234 3.94 -12.29 -11.34
CA TYR A 234 3.99 -11.43 -10.16
C TYR A 234 4.98 -10.28 -10.37
N LEU A 235 5.01 -9.33 -9.44
CA LEU A 235 5.80 -8.10 -9.61
C LEU A 235 7.30 -8.38 -9.64
N ALA A 236 7.80 -9.25 -8.76
CA ALA A 236 9.22 -9.54 -8.65
C ALA A 236 9.70 -10.67 -9.58
N GLY A 237 8.82 -11.24 -10.41
CA GLY A 237 9.11 -12.38 -11.28
C GLY A 237 7.98 -13.41 -11.27
N PRO A 238 8.29 -14.71 -11.46
CA PRO A 238 7.28 -15.77 -11.49
C PRO A 238 6.74 -16.16 -10.10
N ASP A 239 7.42 -15.77 -9.02
CA ASP A 239 7.05 -16.17 -7.66
C ASP A 239 6.32 -15.04 -6.92
N TYR A 240 5.33 -15.41 -6.09
CA TYR A 240 4.63 -14.49 -5.19
C TYR A 240 5.54 -14.05 -4.03
N THR A 241 5.68 -12.74 -3.83
CA THR A 241 6.60 -12.19 -2.82
C THR A 241 5.95 -11.13 -1.92
N ILE A 242 6.71 -10.65 -0.93
CA ILE A 242 6.31 -9.50 -0.12
C ILE A 242 6.06 -8.21 -0.94
N ALA A 243 6.60 -8.11 -2.15
CA ALA A 243 6.27 -7.01 -3.06
C ALA A 243 4.78 -7.06 -3.46
N ASP A 244 4.28 -8.24 -3.83
CA ASP A 244 2.88 -8.44 -4.18
C ASP A 244 1.96 -8.24 -2.96
N ILE A 245 2.35 -8.79 -1.80
CA ILE A 245 1.64 -8.59 -0.52
C ILE A 245 1.53 -7.10 -0.18
N ALA A 246 2.56 -6.31 -0.48
CA ALA A 246 2.57 -4.87 -0.22
C ALA A 246 1.66 -4.10 -1.19
N VAL A 247 1.70 -4.42 -2.49
CA VAL A 247 0.99 -3.67 -3.53
C VAL A 247 -0.51 -4.00 -3.55
N TRP A 248 -0.85 -5.27 -3.33
CA TRP A 248 -2.21 -5.79 -3.55
C TRP A 248 -3.30 -5.10 -2.72
N PRO A 249 -3.12 -4.84 -1.42
CA PRO A 249 -4.15 -4.17 -0.62
C PRO A 249 -4.48 -2.75 -1.07
N TRP A 250 -3.55 -2.08 -1.76
CA TRP A 250 -3.73 -0.74 -2.32
C TRP A 250 -4.27 -0.79 -3.74
N TYR A 251 -3.49 -1.33 -4.67
CA TYR A 251 -3.79 -1.25 -6.10
C TYR A 251 -4.78 -2.33 -6.53
N GLY A 252 -4.78 -3.49 -5.89
CA GLY A 252 -5.81 -4.51 -6.13
C GLY A 252 -7.17 -4.06 -5.64
N ALA A 253 -7.26 -3.53 -4.42
CA ALA A 253 -8.51 -2.97 -3.90
C ALA A 253 -9.02 -1.80 -4.77
N LEU A 254 -8.12 -0.91 -5.24
CA LEU A 254 -8.47 0.15 -6.18
C LEU A 254 -8.94 -0.42 -7.53
N ALA A 255 -8.26 -1.43 -8.08
CA ALA A 255 -8.63 -2.07 -9.34
C ALA A 255 -10.04 -2.69 -9.29
N LYS A 256 -10.47 -3.18 -8.12
CA LYS A 256 -11.84 -3.66 -7.90
C LYS A 256 -12.83 -2.56 -7.53
N GLY A 257 -12.45 -1.28 -7.58
CA GLY A 257 -13.30 -0.14 -7.25
C GLY A 257 -13.64 -0.03 -5.76
N LEU A 258 -12.92 -0.72 -4.88
CA LEU A 258 -13.24 -0.81 -3.44
C LEU A 258 -12.65 0.34 -2.62
N LEU A 259 -11.85 1.22 -3.23
CA LEU A 259 -11.23 2.36 -2.57
C LEU A 259 -11.76 3.68 -3.13
N TYR A 260 -12.13 4.58 -2.22
CA TYR A 260 -12.40 5.99 -2.47
C TYR A 260 -13.51 6.30 -3.47
N GLU A 261 -14.34 5.32 -3.86
CA GLU A 261 -15.30 5.47 -4.96
C GLU A 261 -14.63 5.98 -6.26
N GLY A 262 -13.33 5.71 -6.41
CA GLY A 262 -12.50 6.25 -7.49
C GLY A 262 -12.33 5.33 -8.69
N GLY A 263 -12.92 4.13 -8.65
CA GLY A 263 -12.71 3.09 -9.67
C GLY A 263 -13.13 3.55 -11.08
N GLU A 264 -14.36 4.05 -11.21
CA GLU A 264 -14.87 4.56 -12.49
C GLU A 264 -14.07 5.79 -12.95
N PHE A 265 -13.84 6.75 -12.04
CA PHE A 265 -13.10 7.98 -12.30
C PHE A 265 -11.68 7.73 -12.84
N LEU A 266 -10.99 6.71 -12.33
CA LEU A 266 -9.65 6.33 -12.77
C LEU A 266 -9.64 5.31 -13.91
N SER A 267 -10.82 4.88 -14.38
CA SER A 267 -11.00 3.88 -15.44
C SER A 267 -10.26 2.56 -15.14
N VAL A 268 -10.36 2.07 -13.91
CA VAL A 268 -9.51 0.97 -13.41
C VAL A 268 -9.73 -0.37 -14.14
N GLN A 269 -10.84 -0.53 -14.85
CA GLN A 269 -11.14 -1.67 -15.71
C GLN A 269 -10.22 -1.80 -16.92
N GLU A 270 -9.53 -0.72 -17.32
CA GLU A 270 -8.63 -0.72 -18.48
C GLU A 270 -7.32 -1.47 -18.21
N TYR A 271 -6.90 -1.56 -16.94
CA TYR A 271 -5.66 -2.20 -16.50
C TYR A 271 -5.85 -3.72 -16.35
N LYS A 272 -5.99 -4.42 -17.48
CA LYS A 272 -6.35 -5.85 -17.54
C LYS A 272 -5.37 -6.76 -16.80
N ASN A 273 -4.08 -6.46 -16.82
CA ASN A 273 -3.06 -7.29 -16.18
C ASN A 273 -3.05 -7.08 -14.66
N VAL A 274 -3.35 -5.86 -14.21
CA VAL A 274 -3.61 -5.57 -12.79
C VAL A 274 -4.88 -6.30 -12.33
N GLN A 275 -5.96 -6.28 -13.12
CA GLN A 275 -7.20 -7.02 -12.80
C GLN A 275 -6.93 -8.52 -12.64
N ARG A 276 -6.23 -9.14 -13.61
CA ARG A 276 -5.86 -10.57 -13.55
C ARG A 276 -5.06 -10.90 -12.30
N TRP A 277 -4.01 -10.12 -12.02
CA TRP A 277 -3.14 -10.34 -10.85
C TRP A 277 -3.91 -10.16 -9.54
N THR A 278 -4.81 -9.17 -9.51
CA THR A 278 -5.66 -8.90 -8.35
C THR A 278 -6.57 -10.08 -8.05
N ASP A 279 -7.26 -10.60 -9.06
CA ASP A 279 -8.19 -11.73 -8.91
C ASP A 279 -7.44 -13.02 -8.55
N GLN A 280 -6.27 -13.26 -9.11
CA GLN A 280 -5.40 -14.39 -8.76
C GLN A 280 -5.00 -14.36 -7.28
N ILE A 281 -4.52 -13.22 -6.76
CA ILE A 281 -4.14 -13.11 -5.34
C ILE A 281 -5.38 -13.18 -4.42
N ALA A 282 -6.52 -12.62 -4.84
CA ALA A 282 -7.76 -12.65 -4.06
C ALA A 282 -8.28 -14.07 -3.79
N GLN A 283 -7.90 -15.05 -4.63
CA GLN A 283 -8.31 -16.44 -4.46
C GLN A 283 -7.57 -17.15 -3.33
N ARG A 284 -6.39 -16.67 -2.93
CA ARG A 284 -5.54 -17.29 -1.90
C ARG A 284 -6.27 -17.32 -0.55
N PRO A 285 -6.43 -18.49 0.11
CA PRO A 285 -7.10 -18.57 1.41
C PRO A 285 -6.49 -17.65 2.50
N PRO A 286 -5.15 -17.52 2.61
CA PRO A 286 -4.54 -16.58 3.55
C PRO A 286 -4.90 -15.12 3.29
N VAL A 287 -4.99 -14.72 2.02
CA VAL A 287 -5.42 -13.37 1.63
C VAL A 287 -6.86 -13.11 2.05
N LYS A 288 -7.76 -14.09 1.86
CA LYS A 288 -9.16 -14.00 2.30
C LYS A 288 -9.28 -13.85 3.81
N ARG A 289 -8.45 -14.55 4.59
CA ARG A 289 -8.40 -14.41 6.06
C ARG A 289 -7.80 -13.08 6.48
N GLY A 290 -6.59 -12.76 6.00
CA GLY A 290 -5.85 -11.56 6.40
C GLY A 290 -6.62 -10.25 6.17
N ARG A 291 -7.39 -10.15 5.07
CA ARG A 291 -8.21 -8.96 4.79
C ARG A 291 -9.40 -8.74 5.72
N MET A 292 -9.76 -9.72 6.55
CA MET A 292 -10.85 -9.61 7.53
C MET A 292 -10.37 -9.00 8.85
N VAL A 293 -9.09 -9.21 9.18
CA VAL A 293 -8.51 -8.85 10.47
C VAL A 293 -8.42 -7.33 10.66
N ASN A 294 -8.81 -6.86 11.83
CA ASN A 294 -9.00 -5.47 12.24
C ASN A 294 -9.90 -4.65 11.30
N ARG A 295 -10.75 -5.29 10.49
CA ARG A 295 -11.66 -4.60 9.59
C ARG A 295 -12.95 -4.24 10.32
N VAL A 296 -13.32 -2.96 10.29
CA VAL A 296 -14.46 -2.38 11.03
C VAL A 296 -15.55 -1.80 10.12
N SER A 297 -15.53 -2.15 8.84
CA SER A 297 -16.47 -1.62 7.84
C SER A 297 -16.65 -2.57 6.65
N GLY A 298 -17.83 -2.51 6.03
CA GLY A 298 -18.23 -3.37 4.92
C GLY A 298 -19.21 -4.45 5.38
N ASP A 299 -19.27 -5.57 4.67
CA ASP A 299 -20.06 -6.74 5.07
C ASP A 299 -19.61 -7.25 6.45
N PRO A 300 -20.51 -7.38 7.45
CA PRO A 300 -20.19 -7.93 8.78
C PRO A 300 -19.52 -9.30 8.75
N ALA A 301 -19.85 -10.17 7.78
CA ALA A 301 -19.20 -11.47 7.63
C ALA A 301 -17.72 -11.38 7.22
N SER A 302 -17.30 -10.22 6.71
CA SER A 302 -15.91 -9.93 6.34
C SER A 302 -15.14 -9.14 7.41
N GLN A 303 -15.75 -8.87 8.56
CA GLN A 303 -15.19 -8.08 9.64
C GLN A 303 -14.78 -8.98 10.80
N LEU A 304 -13.49 -9.00 11.11
CA LEU A 304 -12.94 -9.60 12.33
C LEU A 304 -12.20 -8.49 13.07
N HIS A 305 -12.81 -7.91 14.10
CA HIS A 305 -12.27 -6.72 14.77
C HIS A 305 -10.91 -6.95 15.42
N GLU A 306 -10.71 -8.12 16.02
CA GLU A 306 -9.43 -8.56 16.59
C GLU A 306 -9.26 -10.06 16.34
N ARG A 307 -8.00 -10.51 16.27
CA ARG A 307 -7.64 -11.92 16.09
C ARG A 307 -6.71 -12.35 17.22
N HIS A 308 -7.10 -13.39 17.94
CA HIS A 308 -6.39 -14.00 19.08
C HIS A 308 -6.30 -15.53 18.95
N ASP A 309 -6.98 -16.12 17.97
CA ASP A 309 -6.90 -17.53 17.61
C ASP A 309 -7.36 -17.76 16.16
N ALA A 310 -6.94 -18.87 15.55
CA ALA A 310 -7.42 -19.25 14.22
C ALA A 310 -8.95 -19.53 14.20
N SER A 311 -9.52 -20.00 15.31
CA SER A 311 -10.97 -20.24 15.46
C SER A 311 -11.80 -18.95 15.46
N ASP A 312 -11.19 -17.78 15.58
CA ASP A 312 -11.92 -16.50 15.57
C ASP A 312 -12.60 -16.21 14.22
N PHE A 313 -12.05 -16.71 13.11
CA PHE A 313 -12.71 -16.61 11.79
C PHE A 313 -14.06 -17.35 11.75
N GLU A 314 -14.19 -18.42 12.54
CA GLU A 314 -15.38 -19.25 12.62
C GLU A 314 -16.36 -18.79 13.71
N THR A 315 -15.91 -18.00 14.68
CA THR A 315 -16.70 -17.72 15.90
C THR A 315 -16.82 -16.24 16.27
N LYS A 316 -15.97 -15.35 15.74
CA LYS A 316 -15.83 -13.94 16.16
C LYS A 316 -15.92 -12.93 15.03
N THR A 317 -16.32 -13.33 13.82
CA THR A 317 -16.70 -12.35 12.79
C THR A 317 -17.97 -11.61 13.19
N GLN A 318 -18.14 -10.40 12.66
CA GLN A 318 -19.12 -9.47 13.21
C GLN A 318 -20.57 -9.88 12.98
N ASP A 319 -20.86 -10.58 11.88
CA ASP A 319 -22.13 -11.27 11.65
C ASP A 319 -22.47 -12.28 12.77
N LYS A 320 -21.48 -13.02 13.28
CA LYS A 320 -21.66 -14.02 14.33
C LYS A 320 -21.85 -13.39 15.71
N ILE A 321 -21.10 -12.31 15.99
CA ILE A 321 -21.24 -11.55 17.23
C ILE A 321 -22.60 -10.86 17.30
N GLU A 322 -23.09 -10.33 16.18
CA GLU A 322 -24.39 -9.65 16.11
C GLU A 322 -25.57 -10.62 16.17
N GLN A 323 -25.47 -11.81 15.58
CA GLN A 323 -26.50 -12.86 15.70
C GLN A 323 -26.63 -13.45 17.12
N GLY A 324 -25.58 -13.33 17.94
CA GLY A 324 -25.58 -13.80 19.34
C GLY A 324 -26.08 -12.78 20.36
N LYS A 325 -26.49 -11.58 19.93
CA LYS A 325 -27.10 -10.53 20.76
C LYS A 325 -28.62 -10.56 20.65
#